data_AF-A0A653CV19-F1
#
_entry.id   AF-A0A653CV19-F1
#
_cell.length_a   1.000
_cell.length_b   1.000
_cell.length_c   1.000
_cell.angle_alpha   90.00
_cell.angle_beta   90.00
_cell.angle_gamma   90.00
#
_symmetry.space_group_name_H-M   'P 1'
#
loop_
_entity.id
_entity.type
_entity.pdbx_description
1 polymer ?
#
loop_
_entity_poly.entity_id
_entity_poly.type
_entity_poly.pdbx_seq_one_letter_code
_entity_poly.pdbx_strand_id
1 'polypeptide(L)'
;MKKNFSEGRDYSNGVVKSTQVTTKNLSLAIADCFWKMVKETVEQQADAFKARRFNLETEWKNNFPRIREQDRDELFERARAEILDEVVNLSQVSPKQWEEKLLEKLWEKVSNHVFENVYIPAAQTGSAETFNTAVDIKLRQWAESALPSQSVESGWETLKSEFKHFLKKASEAPDHDDIFDQLKEAVVNEAIQRHTWEDKASDMLRVIQLNALEDRTIGDKRDWDQAVKFLESSVKAKLKESERTLKDLIGPSAKERWLYWQNQTEDQSKSRSVKNELDKILYSNDKHPPTLSYDELTTIKQNLQRNNIEVDADFIRNVWNATYRHHYLQKSLGKAYDCRKAFYLYHQQADVDCSDVLLFHRISQMMKVTSNALRQQITNREARRLDKEIKDVLEDYSQDNDKKVQLLTGRRVTLAEELKRVRQIQEKLEEFIQALNKEK
;
A
#
# COMPACT_ATOMS: atom_id res chain seq x y z
N MET A 1 -59.79 9.78 -59.33
CA MET A 1 -58.93 8.92 -60.17
C MET A 1 -59.50 7.54 -60.56
N LYS A 2 -60.68 7.08 -60.09
CA LYS A 2 -61.30 5.84 -60.62
C LYS A 2 -62.06 6.01 -61.94
N LYS A 3 -62.35 7.25 -62.36
CA LYS A 3 -63.24 7.56 -63.49
C LYS A 3 -62.55 7.77 -64.85
N ASN A 4 -61.23 7.96 -64.89
CA ASN A 4 -60.51 8.29 -66.14
C ASN A 4 -59.99 7.07 -66.91
N PHE A 5 -59.94 5.87 -66.31
CA PHE A 5 -59.44 4.67 -66.99
C PHE A 5 -60.54 3.83 -67.66
N SER A 6 -61.81 4.18 -67.47
CA SER A 6 -62.94 3.46 -68.07
C SER A 6 -63.34 3.97 -69.47
N GLU A 7 -62.80 5.10 -69.94
CA GLU A 7 -63.25 5.76 -71.19
C GLU A 7 -62.14 5.95 -72.24
N GLY A 8 -60.94 5.39 -72.02
CA GLY A 8 -59.80 5.48 -72.95
C GLY A 8 -59.78 4.35 -73.98
N ARG A 9 -59.74 4.71 -75.27
CA ARG A 9 -59.78 3.84 -76.47
C ARG A 9 -58.58 2.89 -76.66
N ASP A 10 -57.69 2.75 -75.68
CA ASP A 10 -56.50 1.87 -75.70
C ASP A 10 -56.72 0.50 -75.05
N TYR A 11 -57.85 0.27 -74.37
CA TYR A 11 -58.18 -1.05 -73.80
C TYR A 11 -58.59 -2.09 -74.87
N SER A 12 -59.00 -1.64 -76.05
CA SER A 12 -59.56 -2.51 -77.11
C SER A 12 -58.53 -3.29 -77.93
N ASN A 13 -57.22 -2.98 -77.82
CA ASN A 13 -56.17 -3.65 -78.59
C ASN A 13 -55.18 -4.48 -77.76
N GLY A 14 -55.48 -4.76 -76.49
CA GLY A 14 -54.68 -5.68 -75.67
C GLY A 14 -53.25 -5.21 -75.36
N VAL A 15 -52.93 -3.94 -75.60
CA VAL A 15 -51.56 -3.41 -75.45
C VAL A 15 -51.20 -3.12 -73.98
N VAL A 16 -52.18 -2.88 -73.09
CA VAL A 16 -51.93 -2.69 -71.64
C VAL A 16 -53.00 -3.41 -70.80
N LYS A 17 -52.58 -4.27 -69.86
CA LYS A 17 -53.50 -5.05 -69.00
C LYS A 17 -54.13 -4.15 -67.94
N SER A 18 -55.41 -4.37 -67.62
CA SER A 18 -56.15 -3.67 -66.54
C SER A 18 -55.44 -3.67 -65.18
N THR A 19 -54.61 -4.68 -64.93
CA THR A 19 -53.75 -4.79 -63.74
C THR A 19 -52.61 -3.75 -63.67
N GLN A 20 -52.31 -3.01 -64.74
CA GLN A 20 -51.17 -2.08 -64.80
C GLN A 20 -51.54 -0.60 -64.67
N VAL A 21 -52.84 -0.28 -64.57
CA VAL A 21 -53.34 1.06 -64.92
C VAL A 21 -53.92 1.85 -63.76
N THR A 22 -53.80 1.36 -62.51
CA THR A 22 -54.29 2.08 -61.32
C THR A 22 -53.20 2.23 -60.26
N THR A 23 -53.21 3.36 -59.53
CA THR A 23 -52.32 3.60 -58.39
C THR A 23 -52.41 2.49 -57.34
N LYS A 24 -53.59 1.85 -57.18
CA LYS A 24 -53.79 0.71 -56.29
C LYS A 24 -53.02 -0.54 -56.76
N ASN A 25 -53.02 -0.82 -58.06
CA ASN A 25 -52.28 -1.96 -58.58
C ASN A 25 -50.77 -1.72 -58.57
N LEU A 26 -50.34 -0.47 -58.83
CA LEU A 26 -48.95 -0.07 -58.66
C LEU A 26 -48.50 -0.18 -57.19
N SER A 27 -49.31 0.26 -56.22
CA SER A 27 -48.98 0.13 -54.80
C SER A 27 -48.90 -1.32 -54.35
N LEU A 28 -49.74 -2.21 -54.86
CA LEU A 28 -49.67 -3.65 -54.59
C LEU A 28 -48.40 -4.26 -55.20
N ALA A 29 -48.08 -3.95 -56.45
CA ALA A 29 -46.87 -4.44 -57.11
C ALA A 29 -45.57 -3.92 -56.45
N ILE A 30 -45.56 -2.67 -55.99
CA ILE A 30 -44.43 -2.09 -55.23
C ILE A 30 -44.33 -2.79 -53.87
N ALA A 31 -45.44 -3.03 -53.17
CA ALA A 31 -45.43 -3.74 -51.89
C ALA A 31 -44.93 -5.19 -52.05
N ASP A 32 -45.38 -5.91 -53.07
CA ASP A 32 -44.93 -7.28 -53.37
C ASP A 32 -43.43 -7.32 -53.70
N CYS A 33 -42.96 -6.36 -54.52
CA CYS A 33 -41.55 -6.26 -54.87
C CYS A 33 -40.69 -5.89 -53.66
N PHE A 34 -41.14 -4.95 -52.84
CA PHE A 34 -40.48 -4.53 -51.61
C PHE A 34 -40.34 -5.71 -50.64
N TRP A 35 -41.42 -6.43 -50.33
CA TRP A 35 -41.37 -7.55 -49.40
C TRP A 35 -40.56 -8.73 -49.92
N LYS A 36 -40.56 -8.97 -51.24
CA LYS A 36 -39.66 -9.96 -51.84
C LYS A 36 -38.19 -9.57 -51.66
N MET A 37 -37.83 -8.31 -51.93
CA MET A 37 -36.46 -7.81 -51.74
C MET A 37 -36.05 -7.83 -50.25
N VAL A 38 -36.93 -7.41 -49.34
CA VAL A 38 -36.68 -7.44 -47.90
C VAL A 38 -36.42 -8.87 -47.44
N LYS A 39 -37.23 -9.84 -47.87
CA LYS A 39 -37.05 -11.25 -47.52
C LYS A 39 -35.70 -11.78 -48.01
N GLU A 40 -35.39 -11.60 -49.29
CA GLU A 40 -34.11 -12.05 -49.89
C GLU A 40 -32.90 -11.40 -49.18
N THR A 41 -32.99 -10.10 -48.89
CA THR A 41 -31.91 -9.36 -48.21
C THR A 41 -31.72 -9.84 -46.77
N VAL A 42 -32.81 -10.05 -46.03
CA VAL A 42 -32.77 -10.51 -44.63
C VAL A 42 -32.25 -11.94 -44.55
N GLU A 43 -32.67 -12.83 -45.45
CA GLU A 43 -32.14 -14.20 -45.54
C GLU A 43 -30.63 -14.18 -45.81
N GLN A 44 -30.16 -13.36 -46.75
CA GLN A 44 -28.73 -13.20 -47.04
C GLN A 44 -27.96 -12.64 -45.83
N GLN A 45 -28.51 -11.64 -45.14
CA GLN A 45 -27.90 -11.07 -43.93
C GLN A 45 -27.84 -12.12 -42.80
N ALA A 46 -28.89 -12.91 -42.60
CA ALA A 46 -28.92 -13.98 -41.61
C ALA A 46 -27.82 -15.01 -41.87
N ASP A 47 -27.63 -15.43 -43.12
CA ASP A 47 -26.56 -16.38 -43.47
C ASP A 47 -25.15 -15.78 -43.30
N ALA A 48 -24.96 -14.48 -43.60
CA ALA A 48 -23.72 -13.78 -43.32
C ALA A 48 -23.39 -13.75 -41.80
N PHE A 49 -24.39 -13.50 -40.95
CA PHE A 49 -24.23 -13.54 -39.50
C PHE A 49 -23.97 -14.96 -38.96
N LYS A 50 -24.58 -16.00 -39.54
CA LYS A 50 -24.26 -17.40 -39.21
C LYS A 50 -22.80 -17.74 -39.52
N ALA A 51 -22.31 -17.36 -40.70
CA ALA A 51 -20.90 -17.57 -41.07
C ALA A 51 -19.94 -16.80 -40.14
N ARG A 52 -20.27 -15.55 -39.81
CA ARG A 52 -19.49 -14.75 -38.86
C ARG A 52 -19.46 -15.40 -37.48
N ARG A 53 -20.60 -15.85 -36.96
CA ARG A 53 -20.69 -16.55 -35.68
C ARG A 53 -19.80 -17.79 -35.65
N PHE A 54 -19.88 -18.63 -36.68
CA PHE A 54 -19.06 -19.83 -36.79
C PHE A 54 -17.56 -19.49 -36.69
N ASN A 55 -17.11 -18.48 -37.43
CA ASN A 55 -15.70 -18.05 -37.38
C ASN A 55 -15.27 -17.59 -35.98
N LEU A 56 -16.10 -16.77 -35.30
CA LEU A 56 -15.80 -16.31 -33.95
C LEU A 56 -15.80 -17.46 -32.93
N GLU A 57 -16.73 -18.42 -33.04
CA GLU A 57 -16.79 -19.60 -32.17
C GLU A 57 -15.58 -20.51 -32.39
N THR A 58 -15.10 -20.63 -33.63
CA THR A 58 -13.85 -21.33 -33.95
C THR A 58 -12.64 -20.61 -33.34
N GLU A 59 -12.56 -19.29 -33.48
CA GLU A 59 -11.50 -18.48 -32.86
C GLU A 59 -11.49 -18.67 -31.33
N TRP A 60 -12.66 -18.66 -30.69
CA TRP A 60 -12.79 -18.88 -29.25
C TRP A 60 -12.26 -20.24 -28.83
N LYS A 61 -12.73 -21.31 -29.49
CA LYS A 61 -12.31 -22.69 -29.17
C LYS A 61 -10.81 -22.91 -29.35
N ASN A 62 -10.19 -22.21 -30.29
CA ASN A 62 -8.75 -22.32 -30.55
C ASN A 62 -7.91 -21.57 -29.51
N ASN A 63 -8.30 -20.34 -29.15
CA ASN A 63 -7.50 -19.47 -28.29
C ASN A 63 -7.79 -19.62 -26.79
N PHE A 64 -9.02 -19.99 -26.43
CA PHE A 64 -9.48 -20.09 -25.04
C PHE A 64 -10.15 -21.44 -24.77
N PRO A 65 -9.46 -22.57 -25.01
CA PRO A 65 -10.03 -23.89 -24.79
C PRO A 65 -10.41 -24.05 -23.32
N ARG A 66 -11.60 -24.62 -23.07
CA ARG A 66 -12.16 -24.89 -21.73
C ARG A 66 -12.56 -23.65 -20.91
N ILE A 67 -12.49 -22.45 -21.48
CA ILE A 67 -13.01 -21.24 -20.85
C ILE A 67 -14.39 -20.94 -21.42
N ARG A 68 -15.36 -20.66 -20.53
CA ARG A 68 -16.70 -20.22 -20.91
C ARG A 68 -16.63 -18.77 -21.40
N GLU A 69 -17.37 -18.46 -22.46
CA GLU A 69 -17.59 -17.08 -22.91
C GLU A 69 -18.29 -16.27 -21.82
N GLN A 70 -17.66 -15.20 -21.38
CA GLN A 70 -18.19 -14.24 -20.40
C GLN A 70 -18.02 -12.85 -20.98
N ASP A 71 -19.10 -12.07 -21.01
CA ASP A 71 -19.02 -10.67 -21.41
C ASP A 71 -18.46 -9.81 -20.27
N ARG A 72 -18.32 -8.51 -20.54
CA ARG A 72 -17.69 -7.60 -19.61
C ARG A 72 -18.48 -7.43 -18.31
N ASP A 73 -19.80 -7.50 -18.37
CA ASP A 73 -20.66 -7.44 -17.18
C ASP A 73 -20.53 -8.71 -16.33
N GLU A 74 -20.52 -9.90 -16.95
CA GLU A 74 -20.29 -11.16 -16.25
C GLU A 74 -18.89 -11.24 -15.62
N LEU A 75 -17.86 -10.74 -16.31
CA LEU A 75 -16.50 -10.65 -15.79
C LEU A 75 -16.41 -9.66 -14.63
N PHE A 76 -17.11 -8.52 -14.72
CA PHE A 76 -17.17 -7.53 -13.65
C PHE A 76 -17.81 -8.11 -12.38
N GLU A 77 -18.98 -8.77 -12.50
CA GLU A 77 -19.65 -9.37 -11.34
C GLU A 77 -18.83 -10.51 -10.71
N ARG A 78 -18.05 -11.24 -11.51
CA ARG A 78 -17.09 -12.22 -10.98
C ARG A 78 -15.96 -11.54 -10.20
N ALA A 79 -15.35 -10.49 -10.75
CA ALA A 79 -14.31 -9.73 -10.05
C ALA A 79 -14.84 -9.10 -8.76
N ARG A 80 -16.08 -8.59 -8.80
CA ARG A 80 -16.80 -8.06 -7.62
C ARG A 80 -16.88 -9.12 -6.52
N ALA A 81 -17.30 -10.34 -6.86
CA ALA A 81 -17.35 -11.44 -5.90
C ALA A 81 -15.96 -11.75 -5.31
N GLU A 82 -14.93 -11.87 -6.15
CA GLU A 82 -13.56 -12.16 -5.70
C GLU A 82 -13.01 -11.06 -4.77
N ILE A 83 -13.28 -9.77 -5.05
CA ILE A 83 -12.87 -8.67 -4.17
C ILE A 83 -13.61 -8.74 -2.82
N LEU A 84 -14.91 -9.02 -2.84
CA LEU A 84 -15.71 -9.13 -1.62
C LEU A 84 -15.30 -10.33 -0.76
N ASP A 85 -14.87 -11.44 -1.37
CA ASP A 85 -14.28 -12.57 -0.65
C ASP A 85 -13.00 -12.17 0.11
N GLU A 86 -12.15 -11.33 -0.48
CA GLU A 86 -10.96 -10.82 0.24
C GLU A 86 -11.31 -9.86 1.38
N VAL A 87 -12.42 -9.11 1.28
CA VAL A 87 -12.95 -8.32 2.40
C VAL A 87 -13.40 -9.25 3.55
N VAL A 88 -14.01 -10.39 3.23
CA VAL A 88 -14.34 -11.41 4.22
C VAL A 88 -13.07 -11.96 4.87
N ASN A 89 -12.04 -12.28 4.09
CA ASN A 89 -10.74 -12.74 4.62
C ASN A 89 -10.11 -11.71 5.59
N LEU A 90 -10.17 -10.41 5.26
CA LEU A 90 -9.70 -9.34 6.13
C LEU A 90 -10.44 -9.32 7.48
N SER A 91 -11.74 -9.59 7.48
CA SER A 91 -12.56 -9.66 8.70
C SER A 91 -12.22 -10.85 9.60
N GLN A 92 -11.58 -11.89 9.05
CA GLN A 92 -11.18 -13.11 9.77
C GLN A 92 -9.79 -13.00 10.41
N VAL A 93 -9.05 -11.92 10.16
CA VAL A 93 -7.73 -11.69 10.78
C VAL A 93 -7.89 -11.63 12.29
N SER A 94 -7.12 -12.46 13.00
CA SER A 94 -7.26 -12.62 14.44
C SER A 94 -6.80 -11.38 15.21
N PRO A 95 -7.33 -11.14 16.42
CA PRO A 95 -6.90 -10.03 17.28
C PRO A 95 -5.38 -9.99 17.52
N LYS A 96 -4.77 -11.16 17.73
CA LYS A 96 -3.34 -11.29 17.96
C LYS A 96 -2.52 -10.88 16.74
N GLN A 97 -2.92 -11.31 15.54
CA GLN A 97 -2.25 -10.95 14.29
C GLN A 97 -2.31 -9.43 14.05
N TRP A 98 -3.46 -8.80 14.30
CA TRP A 98 -3.57 -7.34 14.23
C TRP A 98 -2.62 -6.66 15.20
N GLU A 99 -2.60 -7.09 16.47
CA GLU A 99 -1.74 -6.48 17.48
C GLU A 99 -0.25 -6.61 17.15
N GLU A 100 0.19 -7.76 16.63
CA GLU A 100 1.57 -7.99 16.20
C GLU A 100 1.96 -7.06 15.04
N LYS A 101 1.12 -6.97 14.00
CA LYS A 101 1.38 -6.13 12.82
C LYS A 101 1.33 -4.63 13.15
N LEU A 102 0.39 -4.22 13.98
CA LEU A 102 0.28 -2.84 14.46
C LEU A 102 1.49 -2.47 15.34
N LEU A 103 1.93 -3.37 16.23
CA LEU A 103 3.09 -3.10 17.08
C LEU A 103 4.37 -2.93 16.24
N GLU A 104 4.58 -3.80 15.25
CA GLU A 104 5.70 -3.68 14.31
C GLU A 104 5.64 -2.35 13.55
N LYS A 105 4.48 -2.01 12.98
CA LYS A 105 4.28 -0.77 12.21
C LYS A 105 4.44 0.49 13.06
N LEU A 106 3.93 0.47 14.30
CA LEU A 106 4.12 1.56 15.25
C LEU A 106 5.60 1.76 15.56
N TRP A 107 6.34 0.69 15.85
CA TRP A 107 7.77 0.79 16.16
C TRP A 107 8.57 1.28 14.95
N GLU A 108 8.30 0.79 13.75
CA GLU A 108 8.91 1.28 12.50
C GLU A 108 8.80 2.81 12.42
N LYS A 109 7.60 3.34 12.66
CA LYS A 109 7.28 4.77 12.52
C LYS A 109 7.84 5.64 13.63
N VAL A 110 7.80 5.16 14.87
CA VAL A 110 8.15 5.96 16.06
C VAL A 110 9.61 5.81 16.49
N SER A 111 10.30 4.74 16.09
CA SER A 111 11.67 4.44 16.56
C SER A 111 12.64 5.59 16.31
N ASN A 112 12.58 6.22 15.13
CA ASN A 112 13.45 7.35 14.84
C ASN A 112 13.19 8.53 15.78
N HIS A 113 11.92 8.86 16.06
CA HIS A 113 11.59 9.92 16.99
C HIS A 113 12.08 9.61 18.41
N VAL A 114 11.88 8.38 18.87
CA VAL A 114 12.34 7.90 20.18
C VAL A 114 13.84 8.11 20.34
N PHE A 115 14.65 7.74 19.35
CA PHE A 115 16.11 7.90 19.45
C PHE A 115 16.55 9.35 19.28
N GLU A 116 16.12 10.02 18.21
CA GLU A 116 16.64 11.36 17.85
C GLU A 116 16.10 12.48 18.73
N ASN A 117 14.85 12.37 19.18
CA ASN A 117 14.17 13.48 19.85
C ASN A 117 13.98 13.25 21.35
N VAL A 118 14.00 12.00 21.81
CA VAL A 118 13.81 11.64 23.23
C VAL A 118 15.10 11.14 23.85
N TYR A 119 15.54 9.95 23.47
CA TYR A 119 16.57 9.20 24.17
C TYR A 119 17.96 9.85 24.09
N ILE A 120 18.48 10.09 22.88
CA ILE A 120 19.82 10.67 22.72
C ILE A 120 19.89 12.08 23.33
N PRO A 121 18.95 13.00 23.06
CA PRO A 121 19.00 14.33 23.68
C PRO A 121 18.87 14.29 25.21
N ALA A 122 18.03 13.41 25.77
CA ALA A 122 17.90 13.29 27.22
C ALA A 122 19.18 12.74 27.86
N ALA A 123 19.86 11.80 27.20
CA ALA A 123 21.12 11.25 27.69
C ALA A 123 22.25 12.27 27.82
N GLN A 124 22.11 13.42 27.17
CA GLN A 124 23.12 14.49 27.16
C GLN A 124 22.99 15.43 28.37
N THR A 125 21.93 15.32 29.18
CA THR A 125 21.71 16.21 30.33
C THR A 125 22.58 15.91 31.55
N GLY A 126 23.29 14.77 31.54
CA GLY A 126 24.28 14.41 32.54
C GLY A 126 23.76 13.39 33.57
N SER A 127 23.06 13.85 34.61
CA SER A 127 22.63 13.00 35.73
C SER A 127 21.37 12.18 35.42
N ALA A 128 21.11 11.13 36.21
CA ALA A 128 19.89 10.33 36.07
C ALA A 128 18.61 11.14 36.34
N GLU A 129 18.60 12.10 37.28
CA GLU A 129 17.42 12.93 37.56
C GLU A 129 17.11 13.89 36.40
N THR A 130 18.15 14.51 35.85
CA THR A 130 18.01 15.42 34.69
C THR A 130 17.59 14.66 33.44
N PHE A 131 18.11 13.43 33.24
CA PHE A 131 17.69 12.53 32.17
C PHE A 131 16.20 12.24 32.24
N ASN A 132 15.72 11.78 33.40
CA ASN A 132 14.31 11.44 33.60
C ASN A 132 13.41 12.65 33.36
N THR A 133 13.79 13.83 33.89
CA THR A 133 13.05 15.08 33.68
C THR A 133 12.97 15.45 32.19
N ALA A 134 14.09 15.35 31.46
CA ALA A 134 14.12 15.64 30.03
C ALA A 134 13.27 14.65 29.22
N VAL A 135 13.33 13.35 29.56
CA VAL A 135 12.48 12.31 28.98
C VAL A 135 11.01 12.64 29.18
N ASP A 136 10.60 13.00 30.39
CA ASP A 136 9.18 13.28 30.69
C ASP A 136 8.63 14.45 29.88
N ILE A 137 9.40 15.55 29.81
CA ILE A 137 9.01 16.72 29.01
C ILE A 137 8.85 16.33 27.54
N LYS A 138 9.83 15.58 26.99
CA LYS A 138 9.85 15.20 25.57
C LYS A 138 8.75 14.21 25.21
N LEU A 139 8.52 13.19 26.05
CA LEU A 139 7.44 12.22 25.86
C LEU A 139 6.06 12.90 25.93
N ARG A 140 5.86 13.80 26.88
CA ARG A 140 4.61 14.56 27.01
C ARG A 140 4.36 15.44 25.80
N GLN A 141 5.35 16.23 25.38
CA GLN A 141 5.25 17.08 24.19
C GLN A 141 4.92 16.27 22.93
N TRP A 142 5.55 15.10 22.77
CA TRP A 142 5.30 14.21 21.64
C TRP A 142 3.88 13.61 21.68
N ALA A 143 3.42 13.16 22.85
CA ALA A 143 2.08 12.63 23.07
C ALA A 143 0.98 13.67 22.87
N GLU A 144 1.22 14.92 23.24
CA GLU A 144 0.27 16.03 23.04
C GLU A 144 0.20 16.49 21.57
N SER A 145 1.21 16.18 20.75
CA SER A 145 1.33 16.63 19.37
C SER A 145 1.23 15.48 18.35
N ALA A 146 2.36 14.90 17.95
CA ALA A 146 2.46 14.08 16.75
C ALA A 146 2.18 12.58 16.97
N LEU A 147 2.39 12.05 18.18
CA LEU A 147 2.25 10.61 18.44
C LEU A 147 0.84 10.06 18.10
N PRO A 148 -0.27 10.72 18.49
CA PRO A 148 -1.59 10.15 18.25
C PRO A 148 -1.93 10.09 16.76
N SER A 149 -1.63 11.15 16.00
CA SER A 149 -1.84 11.18 14.55
C SER A 149 -0.95 10.17 13.81
N GLN A 150 0.33 10.05 14.20
CA GLN A 150 1.23 9.03 13.66
C GLN A 150 0.70 7.61 13.93
N SER A 151 0.09 7.39 15.09
CA SER A 151 -0.48 6.10 15.47
C SER A 151 -1.72 5.75 14.65
N VAL A 152 -2.61 6.71 14.41
CA VAL A 152 -3.75 6.54 13.50
C VAL A 152 -3.27 6.20 12.09
N GLU A 153 -2.27 6.93 11.59
CA GLU A 153 -1.70 6.68 10.27
C GLU A 153 -1.04 5.29 10.20
N SER A 154 -0.34 4.83 11.24
CA SER A 154 0.13 3.43 11.32
C SER A 154 -1.03 2.43 11.26
N GLY A 155 -2.15 2.68 11.97
CA GLY A 155 -3.34 1.84 11.89
C GLY A 155 -3.91 1.75 10.49
N TRP A 156 -3.99 2.88 9.79
CA TRP A 156 -4.44 2.95 8.40
C TRP A 156 -3.50 2.22 7.43
N GLU A 157 -2.20 2.47 7.52
CA GLU A 157 -1.20 1.79 6.70
C GLU A 157 -1.23 0.27 6.90
N THR A 158 -1.41 -0.20 8.15
CA THR A 158 -1.53 -1.63 8.47
C THR A 158 -2.80 -2.23 7.89
N LEU A 159 -3.96 -1.58 8.04
CA LEU A 159 -5.22 -2.05 7.44
C LEU A 159 -5.10 -2.16 5.92
N LYS A 160 -4.54 -1.14 5.29
CA LYS A 160 -4.26 -1.10 3.85
C LYS A 160 -3.30 -2.20 3.42
N SER A 161 -2.18 -2.40 4.12
CA SER A 161 -1.19 -3.41 3.76
C SER A 161 -1.75 -4.82 3.87
N GLU A 162 -2.60 -5.07 4.89
CA GLU A 162 -3.25 -6.35 5.07
C GLU A 162 -4.22 -6.68 3.95
N PHE A 163 -5.06 -5.72 3.57
CA PHE A 163 -5.97 -5.93 2.46
C PHE A 163 -5.24 -6.15 1.13
N LYS A 164 -4.18 -5.37 0.86
CA LYS A 164 -3.32 -5.60 -0.31
C LYS A 164 -2.60 -6.94 -0.28
N HIS A 165 -2.22 -7.44 0.89
CA HIS A 165 -1.57 -8.74 1.04
C HIS A 165 -2.51 -9.89 0.62
N PHE A 166 -3.79 -9.82 1.00
CA PHE A 166 -4.79 -10.80 0.59
C PHE A 166 -4.98 -10.84 -0.94
N LEU A 167 -5.09 -9.69 -1.59
CA LEU A 167 -5.19 -9.60 -3.04
C LEU A 167 -3.93 -10.14 -3.75
N LYS A 168 -2.75 -9.82 -3.24
CA LYS A 168 -1.49 -10.34 -3.77
C LYS A 168 -1.42 -11.86 -3.64
N LYS A 169 -1.81 -12.40 -2.49
CA LYS A 169 -1.86 -13.85 -2.28
C LYS A 169 -2.84 -14.53 -3.24
N ALA A 170 -3.99 -13.92 -3.51
CA ALA A 170 -4.94 -14.41 -4.51
C ALA A 170 -4.33 -14.40 -5.94
N SER A 171 -3.56 -13.36 -6.29
CA SER A 171 -2.88 -13.30 -7.60
C SER A 171 -1.78 -14.34 -7.80
N GLU A 172 -1.26 -14.92 -6.71
CA GLU A 172 -0.23 -15.96 -6.75
C GLU A 172 -0.84 -17.39 -6.81
N ALA A 173 -2.17 -17.51 -6.83
CA ALA A 173 -2.86 -18.81 -6.89
C ALA A 173 -2.67 -19.51 -8.26
N PRO A 174 -2.59 -20.86 -8.30
CA PRO A 174 -2.40 -21.60 -9.55
C PRO A 174 -3.50 -21.41 -10.60
N ASP A 175 -4.71 -21.06 -10.15
CA ASP A 175 -5.91 -20.82 -10.94
C ASP A 175 -6.25 -19.33 -11.11
N HIS A 176 -5.29 -18.45 -10.81
CA HIS A 176 -5.44 -17.00 -10.97
C HIS A 176 -5.70 -16.62 -12.43
N ASP A 177 -6.66 -15.71 -12.60
CA ASP A 177 -7.01 -15.12 -13.89
C ASP A 177 -6.59 -13.65 -13.91
N ASP A 178 -5.51 -13.38 -14.63
CA ASP A 178 -4.84 -12.08 -14.70
C ASP A 178 -5.72 -10.96 -15.28
N ILE A 179 -6.82 -11.31 -15.94
CA ILE A 179 -7.78 -10.34 -16.47
C ILE A 179 -8.34 -9.40 -15.41
N PHE A 180 -8.42 -9.87 -14.16
CA PHE A 180 -9.07 -9.13 -13.08
C PHE A 180 -8.11 -8.19 -12.37
N ASP A 181 -6.79 -8.29 -12.60
CA ASP A 181 -5.78 -7.59 -11.81
C ASP A 181 -5.91 -6.07 -11.91
N GLN A 182 -6.11 -5.55 -13.12
CA GLN A 182 -6.28 -4.11 -13.34
C GLN A 182 -7.54 -3.57 -12.64
N LEU A 183 -8.65 -4.30 -12.72
CA LEU A 183 -9.90 -3.93 -12.07
C LEU A 183 -9.78 -3.99 -10.54
N LYS A 184 -9.23 -5.08 -10.01
CA LYS A 184 -8.98 -5.25 -8.57
C LYS A 184 -8.10 -4.13 -8.04
N GLU A 185 -6.98 -3.84 -8.69
CA GLU A 185 -6.08 -2.76 -8.28
C GLU A 185 -6.77 -1.39 -8.32
N ALA A 186 -7.53 -1.09 -9.37
CA ALA A 186 -8.24 0.19 -9.51
C ALA A 186 -9.29 0.38 -8.40
N VAL A 187 -10.15 -0.61 -8.17
CA VAL A 187 -11.17 -0.58 -7.10
C VAL A 187 -10.52 -0.35 -5.74
N VAL A 188 -9.45 -1.10 -5.45
CA VAL A 188 -8.78 -1.07 -4.15
C VAL A 188 -8.08 0.25 -3.93
N ASN A 189 -7.35 0.76 -4.94
CA ASN A 189 -6.69 2.05 -4.83
C ASN A 189 -7.70 3.20 -4.68
N GLU A 190 -8.83 3.15 -5.38
CA GLU A 190 -9.86 4.18 -5.25
C GLU A 190 -10.57 4.11 -3.88
N ALA A 191 -10.92 2.92 -3.39
CA ALA A 191 -11.49 2.77 -2.06
C ALA A 191 -10.53 3.29 -0.97
N ILE A 192 -9.25 2.95 -1.06
CA ILE A 192 -8.19 3.46 -0.16
C ILE A 192 -8.07 4.98 -0.23
N GLN A 193 -8.22 5.59 -1.41
CA GLN A 193 -8.15 7.06 -1.54
C GLN A 193 -9.37 7.76 -0.95
N ARG A 194 -10.55 7.13 -1.01
CA ARG A 194 -11.79 7.66 -0.41
C ARG A 194 -11.81 7.49 1.11
N HIS A 195 -11.06 6.51 1.64
CA HIS A 195 -11.05 6.22 3.07
C HIS A 195 -10.47 7.34 3.92
N THR A 196 -11.20 7.71 4.96
CA THR A 196 -10.72 8.63 6.00
C THR A 196 -11.00 8.05 7.38
N TRP A 197 -9.95 7.86 8.18
CA TRP A 197 -10.08 7.36 9.54
C TRP A 197 -10.97 8.28 10.39
N GLU A 198 -11.61 7.75 11.45
CA GLU A 198 -12.46 8.55 12.34
C GLU A 198 -11.71 9.74 12.96
N ASP A 199 -12.25 10.96 12.83
CA ASP A 199 -11.62 12.21 13.26
C ASP A 199 -11.22 12.21 14.76
N LYS A 200 -12.04 11.58 15.60
CA LYS A 200 -11.84 11.53 17.06
C LYS A 200 -10.83 10.48 17.51
N ALA A 201 -10.34 9.63 16.60
CA ALA A 201 -9.41 8.56 16.95
C ALA A 201 -8.11 9.10 17.56
N SER A 202 -7.58 10.19 17.01
CA SER A 202 -6.37 10.85 17.50
C SER A 202 -6.54 11.33 18.95
N ASP A 203 -7.67 11.99 19.27
CA ASP A 203 -7.94 12.49 20.62
C ASP A 203 -8.08 11.34 21.64
N MET A 204 -8.73 10.24 21.25
CA MET A 204 -8.88 9.06 22.10
C MET A 204 -7.53 8.38 22.37
N LEU A 205 -6.69 8.24 21.35
CA LEU A 205 -5.35 7.67 21.50
C LEU A 205 -4.47 8.54 22.40
N ARG A 206 -4.54 9.88 22.26
CA ARG A 206 -3.76 10.82 23.08
C ARG A 206 -3.91 10.55 24.58
N VAL A 207 -5.14 10.38 25.07
CA VAL A 207 -5.41 10.14 26.50
C VAL A 207 -4.79 8.82 26.98
N ILE A 208 -4.96 7.75 26.21
CA ILE A 208 -4.43 6.42 26.56
C ILE A 208 -2.89 6.42 26.53
N GLN A 209 -2.32 7.10 25.53
CA GLN A 209 -0.87 7.22 25.35
C GLN A 209 -0.22 8.04 26.45
N LEU A 210 -0.81 9.18 26.85
CA LEU A 210 -0.33 9.99 27.96
C LEU A 210 -0.29 9.18 29.26
N ASN A 211 -1.39 8.48 29.58
CA ASN A 211 -1.46 7.65 30.78
C ASN A 211 -0.38 6.55 30.79
N ALA A 212 -0.18 5.86 29.66
CA ALA A 212 0.84 4.81 29.56
C ALA A 212 2.28 5.37 29.61
N LEU A 213 2.48 6.58 29.10
CA LEU A 213 3.76 7.26 29.17
C LEU A 213 4.02 7.87 30.55
N GLU A 214 3.06 8.06 31.44
CA GLU A 214 3.33 8.61 32.78
C GLU A 214 3.80 7.56 33.79
N ASP A 215 3.50 6.27 33.57
CA ASP A 215 3.85 5.18 34.49
C ASP A 215 5.35 4.86 34.48
N ARG A 216 6.05 5.14 35.59
CA ARG A 216 7.49 4.90 35.75
C ARG A 216 7.81 3.58 36.44
N THR A 217 6.81 2.79 36.79
CA THR A 217 6.99 1.66 37.70
C THR A 217 6.98 0.35 36.95
N ILE A 218 7.96 -0.50 37.26
CA ILE A 218 8.00 -1.88 36.78
C ILE A 218 7.71 -2.78 37.98
N GLY A 219 6.50 -3.33 38.01
CA GLY A 219 6.02 -4.11 39.16
C GLY A 219 6.64 -5.51 39.28
N ASP A 220 6.98 -6.15 38.15
CA ASP A 220 7.44 -7.53 38.13
C ASP A 220 8.72 -7.74 37.30
N LYS A 221 9.40 -8.86 37.60
CA LYS A 221 10.64 -9.23 36.93
C LYS A 221 10.43 -9.52 35.44
N ARG A 222 9.25 -10.02 35.08
CA ARG A 222 8.94 -10.38 33.68
C ARG A 222 8.90 -9.14 32.81
N ASP A 223 8.26 -8.07 33.26
CA ASP A 223 8.15 -6.83 32.50
C ASP A 223 9.48 -6.06 32.49
N TRP A 224 10.29 -6.20 33.55
CA TRP A 224 11.69 -5.75 33.54
C TRP A 224 12.49 -6.47 32.45
N ASP A 225 12.45 -7.80 32.41
CA ASP A 225 13.18 -8.59 31.43
C ASP A 225 12.71 -8.28 29.99
N GLN A 226 11.41 -8.03 29.78
CA GLN A 226 10.89 -7.57 28.49
C GLN A 226 11.40 -6.18 28.11
N ALA A 227 11.44 -5.24 29.05
CA ALA A 227 11.93 -3.88 28.84
C ALA A 227 13.42 -3.87 28.50
N VAL A 228 14.24 -4.63 29.23
CA VAL A 228 15.66 -4.82 28.96
C VAL A 228 15.84 -5.42 27.56
N LYS A 229 15.10 -6.48 27.23
CA LYS A 229 15.18 -7.11 25.90
C LYS A 229 14.80 -6.14 24.78
N PHE A 230 13.79 -5.30 25.00
CA PHE A 230 13.35 -4.28 24.04
C PHE A 230 14.38 -3.15 23.88
N LEU A 231 14.97 -2.68 24.97
CA LEU A 231 16.10 -1.74 24.94
C LEU A 231 17.28 -2.34 24.16
N GLU A 232 17.70 -3.56 24.51
CA GLU A 232 18.82 -4.25 23.84
C GLU A 232 18.59 -4.40 22.34
N SER A 233 17.41 -4.88 21.91
CA SER A 233 17.13 -5.10 20.50
C SER A 233 17.07 -3.77 19.73
N SER A 234 16.48 -2.74 20.34
CA SER A 234 16.35 -1.40 19.75
C SER A 234 17.71 -0.72 19.58
N VAL A 235 18.54 -0.74 20.63
CA VAL A 235 19.88 -0.17 20.61
C VAL A 235 20.78 -0.95 19.66
N LYS A 236 20.71 -2.28 19.62
CA LYS A 236 21.44 -3.10 18.62
C LYS A 236 21.08 -2.74 17.19
N ALA A 237 19.78 -2.55 16.90
CA ALA A 237 19.33 -2.16 15.57
C ALA A 237 19.89 -0.79 15.17
N LYS A 238 19.80 0.20 16.07
CA LYS A 238 20.34 1.55 15.84
C LYS A 238 21.87 1.60 15.81
N LEU A 239 22.54 0.75 16.57
CA LEU A 239 24.00 0.59 16.54
C LEU A 239 24.43 0.08 15.16
N LYS A 240 23.77 -0.96 14.63
CA LYS A 240 24.04 -1.48 13.28
C LYS A 240 23.80 -0.45 12.18
N GLU A 241 22.78 0.40 12.34
CA GLU A 241 22.55 1.54 11.44
C GLU A 241 23.71 2.54 11.53
N SER A 242 24.11 2.92 12.74
CA SER A 242 25.23 3.83 12.98
C SER A 242 26.58 3.30 12.47
N GLU A 243 26.82 1.99 12.59
CA GLU A 243 28.02 1.33 12.06
C GLU A 243 28.09 1.42 10.53
N ARG A 244 26.95 1.28 9.84
CA ARG A 244 26.86 1.46 8.39
C ARG A 244 27.16 2.90 8.00
N THR A 245 26.50 3.87 8.62
CA THR A 245 26.74 5.30 8.37
C THR A 245 28.21 5.66 8.61
N LEU A 246 28.81 5.17 9.71
CA LEU A 246 30.22 5.41 10.00
C LEU A 246 31.13 4.74 8.96
N LYS A 247 30.81 3.51 8.52
CA LYS A 247 31.55 2.80 7.48
C LYS A 247 31.50 3.54 6.14
N ASP A 248 30.35 4.08 5.76
CA ASP A 248 30.19 4.85 4.52
C ASP A 248 31.05 6.13 4.57
N LEU A 249 31.10 6.80 5.73
CA LEU A 249 31.91 8.00 5.95
C LEU A 249 33.43 7.76 5.95
N ILE A 250 33.91 6.66 6.55
CA ILE A 250 35.36 6.39 6.70
C ILE A 250 35.93 5.40 5.66
N GLY A 251 35.07 4.79 4.86
CA GLY A 251 35.43 3.80 3.85
C GLY A 251 35.95 2.47 4.42
N PRO A 252 36.36 1.54 3.54
CA PRO A 252 36.77 0.18 3.91
C PRO A 252 37.95 0.13 4.87
N SER A 253 37.90 -0.76 5.85
CA SER A 253 38.99 -1.04 6.79
C SER A 253 40.23 -1.59 6.09
N ALA A 254 41.41 -1.51 6.72
CA ALA A 254 42.65 -2.02 6.12
C ALA A 254 42.56 -3.51 5.70
N LYS A 255 41.82 -4.31 6.48
CA LYS A 255 41.54 -5.72 6.16
C LYS A 255 40.62 -5.88 4.95
N GLU A 256 39.55 -5.10 4.86
CA GLU A 256 38.62 -5.14 3.73
C GLU A 256 39.26 -4.66 2.42
N ARG A 257 40.10 -3.62 2.48
CA ARG A 257 40.88 -3.16 1.32
C ARG A 257 41.76 -4.27 0.76
N TRP A 258 42.40 -5.05 1.64
CA TRP A 258 43.26 -6.17 1.24
C TRP A 258 42.46 -7.38 0.77
N LEU A 259 41.42 -7.79 1.49
CA LEU A 259 40.61 -8.97 1.17
C LEU A 259 39.76 -8.80 -0.09
N TYR A 260 39.19 -7.60 -0.29
CA TYR A 260 38.22 -7.32 -1.34
C TYR A 260 38.75 -6.33 -2.40
N TRP A 261 40.04 -6.00 -2.37
CA TRP A 261 40.69 -5.07 -3.32
C TRP A 261 39.96 -3.73 -3.46
N GLN A 262 39.45 -3.21 -2.34
CA GLN A 262 38.71 -1.94 -2.30
C GLN A 262 39.64 -0.76 -2.01
N ASN A 263 39.36 0.38 -2.62
CA ASN A 263 40.06 1.64 -2.40
C ASN A 263 39.21 2.61 -1.56
N GLN A 264 39.86 3.53 -0.86
CA GLN A 264 39.19 4.63 -0.16
C GLN A 264 39.20 5.88 -1.03
N THR A 265 38.10 6.65 -0.97
CA THR A 265 38.10 8.01 -1.55
C THR A 265 38.97 8.96 -0.72
N GLU A 266 39.31 10.11 -1.29
CA GLU A 266 40.06 11.15 -0.58
C GLU A 266 39.33 11.60 0.69
N ASP A 267 38.02 11.84 0.58
CA ASP A 267 37.17 12.24 1.70
C ASP A 267 37.08 11.14 2.78
N GLN A 268 37.00 9.87 2.39
CA GLN A 268 37.02 8.75 3.35
C GLN A 268 38.35 8.65 4.10
N SER A 269 39.46 8.98 3.43
CA SER A 269 40.79 9.04 4.05
C SER A 269 40.88 10.21 5.05
N LYS A 270 40.39 11.40 4.67
CA LYS A 270 40.27 12.56 5.57
C LYS A 270 39.38 12.26 6.78
N SER A 271 38.17 11.71 6.56
CA SER A 271 37.24 11.29 7.61
C SER A 271 37.85 10.29 8.58
N ARG A 272 38.66 9.35 8.09
CA ARG A 272 39.37 8.40 8.95
C ARG A 272 40.41 9.09 9.83
N SER A 273 41.18 10.02 9.29
CA SER A 273 42.16 10.80 10.06
C SER A 273 41.47 11.66 11.12
N VAL A 274 40.36 12.30 10.77
CA VAL A 274 39.51 13.04 11.74
C VAL A 274 39.03 12.09 12.83
N LYS A 275 38.45 10.95 12.47
CA LYS A 275 37.98 9.94 13.43
C LYS A 275 39.07 9.51 14.40
N ASN A 276 40.30 9.26 13.91
CA ASN A 276 41.41 8.87 14.78
C ASN A 276 41.75 9.92 15.85
N GLU A 277 41.60 11.22 15.54
CA GLU A 277 41.76 12.28 16.55
C GLU A 277 40.57 12.33 17.52
N LEU A 278 39.35 12.14 17.02
CA LEU A 278 38.13 12.10 17.83
C LEU A 278 38.09 10.91 18.79
N ASP A 279 38.56 9.73 18.36
CA ASP A 279 38.66 8.53 19.18
C ASP A 279 39.59 8.76 20.40
N LYS A 280 40.61 9.62 20.28
CA LYS A 280 41.47 10.00 21.43
C LYS A 280 40.70 10.78 22.49
N ILE A 281 39.78 11.67 22.08
CA ILE A 281 38.94 12.44 23.00
C ILE A 281 38.05 11.48 23.78
N LEU A 282 37.35 10.57 23.08
CA LEU A 282 36.48 9.57 23.70
C LEU A 282 37.25 8.61 24.62
N TYR A 283 38.46 8.20 24.23
CA TYR A 283 39.33 7.37 25.08
C TYR A 283 39.77 8.10 26.35
N SER A 284 40.07 9.40 26.25
CA SER A 284 40.49 10.22 27.40
C SER A 284 39.33 10.58 28.33
N ASN A 285 38.11 10.70 27.80
CA ASN A 285 36.91 11.03 28.54
C ASN A 285 35.72 10.18 28.06
N ASP A 286 35.53 9.03 28.71
CA ASP A 286 34.41 8.13 28.42
C ASP A 286 33.02 8.77 28.66
N LYS A 287 32.95 9.84 29.47
CA LYS A 287 31.72 10.59 29.74
C LYS A 287 31.67 11.94 29.00
N HIS A 288 32.35 12.03 27.86
CA HIS A 288 32.40 13.25 27.06
C HIS A 288 30.98 13.68 26.58
N PRO A 289 30.66 14.98 26.61
CA PRO A 289 29.40 15.49 26.11
C PRO A 289 29.26 15.33 24.58
N PRO A 290 28.05 15.35 24.02
CA PRO A 290 27.81 15.20 22.57
C PRO A 290 28.39 16.33 21.72
N THR A 291 28.80 17.44 22.32
CA THR A 291 29.25 18.63 21.61
C THR A 291 30.74 18.83 21.86
N LEU A 292 31.50 18.98 20.78
CA LEU A 292 32.90 19.37 20.87
C LEU A 292 32.98 20.83 21.31
N SER A 293 33.83 21.09 22.30
CA SER A 293 34.20 22.45 22.67
C SER A 293 34.98 23.14 21.55
N TYR A 294 35.01 24.47 21.59
CA TYR A 294 35.77 25.27 20.63
C TYR A 294 37.27 24.93 20.66
N ASP A 295 37.81 24.66 21.85
CA ASP A 295 39.21 24.31 22.06
C ASP A 295 39.54 22.92 21.50
N GLU A 296 38.65 21.95 21.67
CA GLU A 296 38.78 20.61 21.07
C GLU A 296 38.76 20.68 19.55
N LEU A 297 37.80 21.41 18.97
CA LEU A 297 37.73 21.62 17.52
C LEU A 297 39.01 22.27 16.98
N THR A 298 39.53 23.29 17.67
CA THR A 298 40.76 23.97 17.28
C THR A 298 41.96 23.03 17.37
N THR A 299 42.04 22.22 18.42
CA THR A 299 43.13 21.26 18.63
C THR A 299 43.13 20.16 17.57
N ILE A 300 41.96 19.57 17.28
CA ILE A 300 41.81 18.56 16.22
C ILE A 300 42.25 19.16 14.88
N LYS A 301 41.79 20.37 14.55
CA LYS A 301 42.13 21.04 13.29
C LYS A 301 43.64 21.27 13.17
N GLN A 302 44.30 21.76 14.22
CA GLN A 302 45.75 21.97 14.23
C GLN A 302 46.53 20.65 14.09
N ASN A 303 46.09 19.58 14.75
CA ASN A 303 46.72 18.27 14.63
C ASN A 303 46.62 17.70 13.22
N LEU A 304 45.47 17.86 12.57
CA LEU A 304 45.27 17.43 11.17
C LEU A 304 46.12 18.25 10.20
N GLN A 305 46.20 19.57 10.40
CA GLN A 305 47.05 20.45 9.58
C GLN A 305 48.53 20.09 9.66
N ARG A 306 49.04 19.68 10.84
CA ARG A 306 50.42 19.20 10.99
C ARG A 306 50.72 17.95 10.16
N ASN A 307 49.71 17.16 9.84
CA ASN A 307 49.80 15.98 8.98
C ASN A 307 49.44 16.29 7.51
N ASN A 308 49.41 17.57 7.10
CA ASN A 308 48.99 18.04 5.78
C ASN A 308 47.57 17.64 5.39
N ILE A 309 46.65 17.57 6.36
CA ILE A 309 45.22 17.30 6.14
C ILE A 309 44.43 18.57 6.42
N GLU A 310 43.90 19.18 5.36
CA GLU A 310 43.03 20.34 5.46
C GLU A 310 41.56 19.92 5.50
N VAL A 311 40.89 20.29 6.58
CA VAL A 311 39.44 20.11 6.79
C VAL A 311 38.86 21.34 7.47
N ASP A 312 37.60 21.63 7.19
CA ASP A 312 36.85 22.67 7.90
C ASP A 312 36.21 22.12 9.20
N ALA A 313 35.63 23.03 9.98
CA ALA A 313 35.02 22.67 11.26
C ALA A 313 33.73 21.84 11.10
N ASP A 314 33.00 22.02 10.00
CA ASP A 314 31.72 21.35 9.77
C ASP A 314 31.94 19.90 9.34
N PHE A 315 32.99 19.64 8.58
CA PHE A 315 33.48 18.31 8.26
C PHE A 315 33.87 17.55 9.54
N ILE A 316 34.60 18.19 10.45
CA ILE A 316 34.96 17.58 11.75
C ILE A 316 33.69 17.26 12.56
N ARG A 317 32.73 18.19 12.62
CA ARG A 317 31.44 17.97 13.31
C ARG A 317 30.63 16.83 12.72
N ASN A 318 30.61 16.69 11.39
CA ASN A 318 29.89 15.59 10.74
C ASN A 318 30.47 14.22 11.15
N VAL A 319 31.79 14.08 11.07
CA VAL A 319 32.47 12.84 11.50
C VAL A 319 32.28 12.62 13.01
N TRP A 320 32.32 13.67 13.81
CA TRP A 320 32.05 13.61 15.25
C TRP A 320 30.65 13.11 15.57
N ASN A 321 29.61 13.66 14.95
CA ASN A 321 28.23 13.25 15.19
C ASN A 321 28.05 11.75 14.95
N ALA A 322 28.61 11.21 13.85
CA ALA A 322 28.57 9.79 13.55
C ALA A 322 29.40 8.94 14.54
N THR A 323 30.58 9.42 14.92
CA THR A 323 31.51 8.71 15.82
C THR A 323 30.98 8.66 17.26
N TYR A 324 30.53 9.80 17.77
CA TYR A 324 29.92 9.94 19.09
C TYR A 324 28.66 9.09 19.20
N ARG A 325 27.78 9.13 18.20
CA ARG A 325 26.56 8.32 18.16
C ARG A 325 26.87 6.83 18.28
N HIS A 326 27.84 6.34 17.50
CA HIS A 326 28.28 4.95 17.57
C HIS A 326 28.78 4.62 18.98
N HIS A 327 29.72 5.42 19.50
CA HIS A 327 30.28 5.22 20.84
C HIS A 327 29.20 5.18 21.93
N TYR A 328 28.27 6.14 21.90
CA TYR A 328 27.17 6.23 22.85
C TYR A 328 26.25 5.01 22.79
N LEU A 329 25.84 4.58 21.59
CA LEU A 329 24.98 3.40 21.42
C LEU A 329 25.69 2.12 21.89
N GLN A 330 26.99 1.99 21.64
CA GLN A 330 27.78 0.86 22.13
C GLN A 330 27.83 0.83 23.67
N LYS A 331 27.99 1.99 24.31
CA LYS A 331 27.98 2.14 25.76
C LYS A 331 26.62 1.84 26.38
N SER A 332 25.56 2.41 25.79
CA SER A 332 24.16 2.15 26.16
C SER A 332 23.86 0.65 26.11
N LEU A 333 24.35 -0.05 25.09
CA LEU A 333 24.19 -1.49 24.99
C LEU A 333 24.89 -2.25 26.13
N GLY A 334 26.08 -1.80 26.52
CA GLY A 334 26.78 -2.33 27.70
C GLY A 334 25.94 -2.17 28.98
N LYS A 335 25.42 -0.96 29.22
CA LYS A 335 24.54 -0.68 30.37
C LYS A 335 23.28 -1.55 30.37
N ALA A 336 22.66 -1.77 29.21
CA ALA A 336 21.49 -2.63 29.08
C ALA A 336 21.77 -4.06 29.56
N TYR A 337 22.97 -4.59 29.28
CA TYR A 337 23.38 -5.92 29.77
C TYR A 337 23.56 -5.96 31.29
N ASP A 338 24.11 -4.90 31.88
CA ASP A 338 24.26 -4.80 33.34
C ASP A 338 22.89 -4.74 34.03
N CYS A 339 21.93 -4.01 33.45
CA CYS A 339 20.56 -3.90 33.95
C CYS A 339 19.79 -5.22 33.98
N ARG A 340 20.19 -6.24 33.20
CA ARG A 340 19.49 -7.54 33.14
C ARG A 340 19.40 -8.25 34.49
N LYS A 341 20.38 -8.07 35.36
CA LYS A 341 20.39 -8.67 36.72
C LYS A 341 19.97 -7.70 37.81
N ALA A 342 19.65 -6.46 37.46
CA ALA A 342 19.49 -5.37 38.42
C ALA A 342 18.06 -5.24 38.99
N PHE A 343 17.10 -6.06 38.55
CA PHE A 343 15.70 -5.97 38.98
C PHE A 343 15.54 -5.98 40.51
N TYR A 344 16.24 -6.87 41.23
CA TYR A 344 16.10 -6.94 42.69
C TYR A 344 16.60 -5.68 43.39
N LEU A 345 17.69 -5.08 42.90
CA LEU A 345 18.22 -3.82 43.44
C LEU A 345 17.27 -2.66 43.12
N TYR A 346 16.76 -2.61 41.89
CA TYR A 346 15.73 -1.65 41.48
C TYR A 346 14.47 -1.74 42.37
N HIS A 347 13.97 -2.96 42.62
CA HIS A 347 12.77 -3.18 43.43
C HIS A 347 12.95 -2.79 44.90
N GLN A 348 14.18 -2.87 45.41
CA GLN A 348 14.55 -2.39 46.75
C GLN A 348 14.79 -0.87 46.81
N GLN A 349 14.52 -0.14 45.72
CA GLN A 349 14.79 1.30 45.60
C GLN A 349 16.27 1.65 45.84
N ALA A 350 17.18 0.70 45.56
CA ALA A 350 18.60 0.98 45.54
C ALA A 350 18.92 1.88 44.32
N ASP A 351 20.00 2.66 44.44
CA ASP A 351 20.47 3.50 43.35
C ASP A 351 21.06 2.62 42.24
N VAL A 352 20.30 2.42 41.16
CA VAL A 352 20.68 1.61 40.00
C VAL A 352 20.59 2.48 38.75
N ASP A 353 21.68 2.56 37.98
CA ASP A 353 21.75 3.29 36.71
C ASP A 353 21.04 2.54 35.56
N CYS A 354 19.71 2.38 35.66
CA CYS A 354 18.85 1.70 34.69
C CYS A 354 17.67 2.56 34.22
N SER A 355 17.82 3.88 34.22
CA SER A 355 16.77 4.82 33.75
C SER A 355 16.35 4.54 32.29
N ASP A 356 17.27 4.07 31.46
CA ASP A 356 17.01 3.66 30.07
C ASP A 356 15.98 2.53 30.00
N VAL A 357 16.02 1.57 30.93
CA VAL A 357 15.06 0.46 30.99
C VAL A 357 13.66 0.98 31.29
N LEU A 358 13.53 1.96 32.19
CA LEU A 358 12.25 2.59 32.55
C LEU A 358 11.65 3.40 31.39
N LEU A 359 12.50 4.05 30.58
CA LEU A 359 12.06 4.70 29.35
C LEU A 359 11.51 3.69 28.34
N PHE A 360 12.26 2.62 28.05
CA PHE A 360 11.89 1.65 27.02
C PHE A 360 10.72 0.74 27.42
N HIS A 361 10.67 0.24 28.65
CA HIS A 361 9.60 0.63 29.58
C HIS A 361 8.25 1.12 29.05
N ARG A 362 8.05 2.40 29.39
CA ARG A 362 6.94 3.28 29.04
C ARG A 362 6.63 3.27 27.55
N ILE A 363 7.64 3.31 26.69
CA ILE A 363 7.45 3.30 25.24
C ILE A 363 6.83 1.97 24.79
N SER A 364 7.31 0.84 25.31
CA SER A 364 6.75 -0.47 25.01
C SER A 364 5.29 -0.58 25.46
N GLN A 365 4.98 -0.10 26.67
CA GLN A 365 3.59 -0.10 27.17
C GLN A 365 2.69 0.81 26.34
N MET A 366 3.15 2.03 26.04
CA MET A 366 2.43 2.96 25.16
C MET A 366 2.10 2.32 23.81
N MET A 367 3.06 1.63 23.18
CA MET A 367 2.81 0.95 21.91
C MET A 367 1.83 -0.22 22.06
N LYS A 368 1.93 -1.01 23.13
CA LYS A 368 1.00 -2.13 23.40
C LYS A 368 -0.45 -1.64 23.58
N VAL A 369 -0.68 -0.59 24.39
CA VAL A 369 -2.02 -0.04 24.60
C VAL A 369 -2.56 0.64 23.35
N THR A 370 -1.70 1.32 22.58
CA THR A 370 -2.06 1.94 21.30
C THR A 370 -2.44 0.88 20.27
N SER A 371 -1.66 -0.19 20.16
CA SER A 371 -1.92 -1.32 19.26
C SER A 371 -3.26 -1.99 19.57
N ASN A 372 -3.55 -2.26 20.85
CA ASN A 372 -4.85 -2.80 21.26
C ASN A 372 -6.00 -1.82 20.94
N ALA A 373 -5.84 -0.52 21.20
CA ALA A 373 -6.86 0.48 20.88
C ALA A 373 -7.12 0.58 19.36
N LEU A 374 -6.07 0.58 18.54
CA LEU A 374 -6.17 0.58 17.07
C LEU A 374 -6.81 -0.70 16.56
N ARG A 375 -6.42 -1.87 17.09
CA ARG A 375 -7.08 -3.14 16.78
C ARG A 375 -8.59 -3.06 17.04
N GLN A 376 -8.99 -2.53 18.20
CA GLN A 376 -10.42 -2.37 18.53
C GLN A 376 -11.12 -1.46 17.53
N GLN A 377 -10.50 -0.34 17.14
CA GLN A 377 -11.04 0.55 16.10
C GLN A 377 -11.20 -0.17 14.76
N ILE A 378 -10.18 -0.94 14.34
CA ILE A 378 -10.20 -1.72 13.09
C ILE A 378 -11.33 -2.75 13.12
N THR A 379 -11.37 -3.62 14.12
CA THR A 379 -12.33 -4.71 14.19
C THR A 379 -13.76 -4.21 14.34
N ASN A 380 -13.99 -3.15 15.12
CA ASN A 380 -15.34 -2.70 15.43
C ASN A 380 -15.92 -1.75 14.37
N ARG A 381 -15.08 -0.96 13.70
CA ARG A 381 -15.51 0.13 12.82
C ARG A 381 -14.79 0.16 11.48
N GLU A 382 -13.47 0.32 11.48
CA GLU A 382 -12.76 0.71 10.24
C GLU A 382 -12.76 -0.37 9.16
N ALA A 383 -12.72 -1.66 9.53
CA ALA A 383 -12.87 -2.74 8.55
C ALA A 383 -14.24 -2.72 7.84
N ARG A 384 -15.31 -2.36 8.55
CA ARG A 384 -16.67 -2.22 7.96
C ARG A 384 -16.81 -0.96 7.12
N ARG A 385 -16.11 0.12 7.50
CA ARG A 385 -16.09 1.36 6.71
C ARG A 385 -15.37 1.14 5.38
N LEU A 386 -14.23 0.46 5.42
CA LEU A 386 -13.52 0.04 4.20
C LEU A 386 -14.36 -0.90 3.33
N ASP A 387 -15.05 -1.88 3.91
CA ASP A 387 -16.01 -2.74 3.19
C ASP A 387 -17.08 -1.91 2.46
N LYS A 388 -17.66 -0.93 3.14
CA LYS A 388 -18.63 -0.03 2.53
C LYS A 388 -18.03 0.77 1.37
N GLU A 389 -16.86 1.36 1.55
CA GLU A 389 -16.19 2.13 0.49
C GLU A 389 -15.86 1.27 -0.73
N ILE A 390 -15.42 0.03 -0.52
CA ILE A 390 -15.18 -0.94 -1.61
C ILE A 390 -16.49 -1.24 -2.35
N LYS A 391 -17.60 -1.47 -1.63
CA LYS A 391 -18.92 -1.70 -2.24
C LYS A 391 -19.41 -0.49 -3.03
N ASP A 392 -19.23 0.70 -2.49
CA ASP A 392 -19.63 1.96 -3.15
C ASP A 392 -18.81 2.17 -4.43
N VAL A 393 -17.49 1.94 -4.41
CA VAL A 393 -16.63 2.00 -5.62
C VAL A 393 -17.02 0.94 -6.65
N LEU A 394 -17.31 -0.29 -6.20
CA LEU A 394 -17.78 -1.36 -7.10
C LEU A 394 -19.13 -1.02 -7.73
N GLU A 395 -20.03 -0.36 -7.00
CA GLU A 395 -21.30 0.08 -7.56
C GLU A 395 -21.10 1.20 -8.59
N ASP A 396 -20.25 2.19 -8.29
CA ASP A 396 -19.89 3.25 -9.24
C ASP A 396 -19.31 2.66 -10.55
N TYR A 397 -18.40 1.69 -10.43
CA TYR A 397 -17.77 1.04 -11.58
C TYR A 397 -18.75 0.11 -12.34
N SER A 398 -19.76 -0.44 -11.66
CA SER A 398 -20.79 -1.26 -12.31
C SER A 398 -21.64 -0.42 -13.29
N GLN A 399 -21.89 0.85 -12.95
CA GLN A 399 -22.67 1.76 -13.81
C GLN A 399 -21.82 2.45 -14.90
N ASP A 400 -20.49 2.42 -14.79
CA ASP A 400 -19.58 3.05 -15.74
C ASP A 400 -19.03 2.06 -16.77
N ASN A 401 -19.64 2.08 -17.96
CA ASN A 401 -19.20 1.24 -19.08
C ASN A 401 -17.80 1.58 -19.58
N ASP A 402 -17.38 2.86 -19.53
CA ASP A 402 -16.06 3.26 -20.01
C ASP A 402 -14.97 2.74 -19.07
N LYS A 403 -15.21 2.79 -17.76
CA LYS A 403 -14.34 2.16 -16.75
C LYS A 403 -14.21 0.66 -16.96
N LYS A 404 -15.34 -0.03 -17.17
CA LYS A 404 -15.29 -1.47 -17.50
C LYS A 404 -14.43 -1.71 -18.73
N VAL A 405 -14.65 -0.96 -19.82
CA VAL A 405 -13.88 -1.10 -21.08
C VAL A 405 -12.38 -0.88 -20.85
N GLN A 406 -12.01 0.10 -20.02
CA GLN A 406 -10.62 0.42 -19.70
C GLN A 406 -9.94 -0.64 -18.83
N LEU A 407 -10.67 -1.26 -17.90
CA LEU A 407 -10.11 -2.14 -16.87
C LEU A 407 -10.21 -3.64 -17.21
N LEU A 408 -11.21 -4.04 -18.01
CA LEU A 408 -11.41 -5.41 -18.47
C LEU A 408 -11.09 -5.49 -19.96
N THR A 409 -9.81 -5.72 -20.24
CA THR A 409 -9.23 -5.63 -21.59
C THR A 409 -8.76 -7.01 -22.09
N GLY A 410 -8.37 -7.06 -23.37
CA GLY A 410 -7.79 -8.24 -24.01
C GLY A 410 -8.72 -8.94 -25.01
N ARG A 411 -8.11 -9.77 -25.88
CA ARG A 411 -8.84 -10.43 -26.98
C ARG A 411 -9.98 -11.30 -26.46
N ARG A 412 -9.80 -11.93 -25.29
CA ARG A 412 -10.82 -12.74 -24.62
C ARG A 412 -12.11 -11.97 -24.37
N VAL A 413 -12.05 -10.75 -23.84
CA VAL A 413 -13.26 -9.94 -23.59
C VAL A 413 -13.92 -9.54 -24.91
N THR A 414 -13.13 -8.98 -25.82
CA THR A 414 -13.67 -8.46 -27.09
C THR A 414 -14.35 -9.55 -27.91
N LEU A 415 -13.77 -10.76 -27.92
CA LEU A 415 -14.30 -11.89 -28.68
C LEU A 415 -15.62 -12.40 -28.08
N ALA A 416 -15.72 -12.47 -26.74
CA ALA A 416 -16.96 -12.85 -26.06
C ALA A 416 -18.09 -11.84 -26.32
N GLU A 417 -17.79 -10.53 -26.28
CA GLU A 417 -18.77 -9.47 -26.59
C GLU A 417 -19.22 -9.51 -28.05
N GLU A 418 -18.30 -9.68 -29.00
CA GLU A 418 -18.62 -9.83 -30.41
C GLU A 418 -19.50 -11.06 -30.64
N LEU A 419 -19.19 -12.19 -30.01
CA LEU A 419 -19.98 -13.42 -30.07
C LEU A 419 -21.40 -13.21 -29.54
N LYS A 420 -21.54 -12.58 -28.37
CA LYS A 420 -22.84 -12.26 -27.77
C LYS A 420 -23.66 -11.35 -28.68
N ARG A 421 -23.04 -10.30 -29.23
CA ARG A 421 -23.70 -9.36 -30.15
C ARG A 421 -24.14 -10.04 -31.45
N VAL A 422 -23.29 -10.88 -32.04
CA VAL A 422 -23.61 -11.63 -33.25
C VAL A 422 -24.75 -12.62 -33.00
N ARG A 423 -24.76 -13.33 -31.87
CA ARG A 423 -25.87 -14.22 -31.49
C ARG A 423 -27.18 -13.47 -31.34
N GLN A 424 -27.19 -12.33 -30.66
CA GLN A 424 -28.39 -11.49 -30.51
C GLN A 424 -28.94 -11.00 -31.86
N ILE A 425 -28.07 -10.55 -32.77
CA ILE A 425 -28.50 -10.13 -34.11
C ILE A 425 -29.06 -11.31 -34.89
N GLN A 426 -28.39 -12.47 -34.85
CA GLN A 426 -28.87 -13.68 -35.51
C GLN A 426 -30.26 -14.09 -35.00
N GLU A 427 -30.47 -14.13 -33.68
CA GLU A 427 -31.76 -14.46 -33.07
C GLU A 427 -32.86 -13.49 -33.53
N LYS A 428 -32.57 -12.18 -33.54
CA LYS A 428 -33.52 -11.16 -34.02
C LYS A 428 -33.84 -11.29 -35.50
N LEU A 429 -32.85 -11.62 -36.34
CA LEU A 429 -33.06 -11.88 -37.76
C LEU A 429 -33.90 -13.14 -37.97
N GLU A 430 -33.66 -14.21 -37.21
CA GLU A 430 -34.45 -15.44 -37.27
C GLU A 430 -35.90 -15.23 -36.80
N GLU A 431 -36.11 -14.48 -35.72
CA GLU A 431 -37.44 -14.03 -35.27
C GLU A 431 -38.17 -13.24 -36.37
N PHE A 432 -37.47 -12.32 -37.03
CA PHE A 432 -38.04 -11.51 -38.11
C PHE A 432 -38.40 -12.36 -39.34
N ILE A 433 -37.53 -13.29 -39.74
CA ILE A 433 -37.81 -14.25 -40.83
C ILE A 433 -39.03 -15.11 -40.49
N GLN A 434 -39.14 -15.58 -39.24
CA GLN A 434 -40.31 -16.35 -38.80
C GLN A 434 -41.60 -15.51 -38.84
N ALA A 435 -41.55 -14.25 -38.42
CA ALA A 435 -42.69 -13.34 -38.50
C ALA A 435 -43.12 -13.10 -39.97
N LEU A 436 -42.17 -12.82 -40.86
CA LEU A 436 -42.42 -12.65 -42.29
C LEU A 436 -43.06 -13.89 -42.95
N ASN A 437 -42.72 -15.09 -42.47
CA ASN A 437 -43.30 -16.32 -42.98
C ASN A 437 -44.68 -16.64 -42.39
N LYS A 438 -45.05 -16.05 -41.24
CA LYS A 438 -46.37 -16.22 -40.59
C LYS A 438 -47.44 -15.23 -41.07
N GLU A 439 -47.05 -14.10 -41.66
CA GLU A 439 -47.98 -13.11 -42.24
C GLU A 439 -48.49 -13.48 -43.65
N LYS A 440 -48.16 -14.68 -44.14
CA LYS A 440 -48.81 -15.32 -45.29
C LYS A 440 -50.03 -16.11 -44.85
#